data_AF-A0A382GYG7-F1
#
_entry.id   AF-A0A382GYG7-F1
#
_cell.length_a   1.000
_cell.length_b   1.000
_cell.length_c   1.000
_cell.angle_alpha   90.00
_cell.angle_beta   90.00
_cell.angle_gamma   90.00
#
_symmetry.space_group_name_H-M   'P 1'
#
loop_
_entity.id
_entity.type
_entity.pdbx_description
1 polymer ?
#
loop_
_entity_poly.entity_id
_entity_poly.type
_entity_poly.pdbx_seq_one_letter_code
_entity_poly.pdbx_strand_id
1 'polypeptide(L)'
;MTGKGISRKTFLKYCAAGLGAVTASPYIRSAGAAPSDSPNILFICMDQLSGLTHLPKALPLPAFEKLLAEGVGFRNYHVTQSPCGPSRAVIFTGQHSQRTGVYANANYKRLSEGNDGPPPVALQPGFPTIGSMLRDRGYYTAYKGKWHLSNIAQTLPYASNIFPNAEDALEPFGFSDYSFNGEHIGLTWGGHLNDGVIAADTVNLIRHFADGGSGGKPWFLAVNFINPHDIMFYDATGVQAETRSLRNLIGSMKPEPGAMLYDSEWDIPLPQSFQDDLSRKPGQQLRSRARSNRSFGQMPLEEPVWKK
;
A
#
# COMPACT_ATOMS: atom_id res chain seq x y z
N MET A 1 7.22 -5.87 -31.89
CA MET A 1 5.95 -5.17 -32.21
C MET A 1 5.90 -3.90 -31.38
N THR A 2 5.99 -2.74 -32.02
CA THR A 2 5.90 -1.43 -31.36
C THR A 2 4.43 -1.14 -31.05
N GLY A 3 4.00 -1.40 -29.82
CA GLY A 3 2.65 -1.05 -29.37
C GLY A 3 2.44 0.46 -29.52
N LYS A 4 1.36 0.86 -30.21
CA LYS A 4 0.96 2.28 -30.29
C LYS A 4 0.71 2.77 -28.86
N GLY A 5 1.63 3.59 -28.34
CA GLY A 5 1.47 4.21 -27.03
C GLY A 5 0.18 5.02 -26.95
N ILE A 6 -0.56 4.88 -25.86
CA ILE A 6 -1.77 5.68 -25.61
C ILE A 6 -1.34 7.12 -25.36
N SER A 7 -1.79 8.05 -26.19
CA SER A 7 -1.47 9.47 -26.00
C SER A 7 -2.15 10.02 -24.73
N ARG A 8 -1.54 11.03 -24.09
CA ARG A 8 -2.13 11.79 -22.96
C ARG A 8 -3.57 12.23 -23.22
N LYS A 9 -3.86 12.70 -24.43
CA LYS A 9 -5.21 13.16 -24.84
C LYS A 9 -6.21 12.00 -24.84
N THR A 10 -5.76 10.82 -25.23
CA THR A 10 -6.58 9.60 -25.23
C THR A 10 -6.86 9.14 -23.80
N PHE A 11 -5.85 9.12 -22.92
CA PHE A 11 -6.03 8.75 -21.51
C PHE A 11 -7.02 9.66 -20.78
N LEU A 12 -6.89 10.98 -20.91
CA LEU A 12 -7.80 11.94 -20.29
C LEU A 12 -9.25 11.81 -20.78
N LYS A 13 -9.45 11.43 -22.05
CA LYS A 13 -10.79 11.15 -22.58
C LYS A 13 -11.42 9.92 -21.94
N TYR A 14 -10.65 8.86 -21.68
CA TYR A 14 -11.15 7.68 -20.96
C TYR A 14 -11.56 8.01 -19.53
N CYS A 15 -10.77 8.83 -18.81
CA CYS A 15 -11.13 9.28 -17.46
C CYS A 15 -12.41 10.12 -17.43
N ALA A 16 -12.58 11.05 -18.39
CA ALA A 16 -13.76 11.91 -18.47
C ALA A 16 -15.05 11.15 -18.82
N ALA A 17 -14.96 10.11 -19.67
CA ALA A 17 -16.10 9.26 -20.01
C ALA A 17 -16.61 8.43 -18.82
N GLY A 18 -15.76 8.15 -17.81
CA GLY A 18 -16.14 7.45 -16.58
C GLY A 18 -17.04 8.26 -15.63
N LEU A 19 -17.06 9.59 -15.72
CA LEU A 19 -17.89 10.46 -14.88
C LEU A 19 -19.34 10.62 -15.39
N GLY A 20 -19.65 10.19 -16.62
CA GLY A 20 -20.92 10.53 -17.29
C GLY A 20 -22.06 9.52 -17.17
N ALA A 21 -21.89 8.37 -16.52
CA ALA A 21 -22.89 7.29 -16.54
C ALA A 21 -23.19 6.72 -15.16
N VAL A 22 -23.84 7.52 -14.31
CA VAL A 22 -24.52 7.02 -13.09
C VAL A 22 -26.02 7.26 -13.25
N THR A 23 -26.66 6.46 -14.11
CA THR A 23 -28.11 6.26 -14.05
C THR A 23 -28.36 4.90 -13.39
N ALA A 24 -28.88 4.93 -12.17
CA ALA A 24 -29.22 3.74 -11.40
C ALA A 24 -30.36 2.98 -12.11
N SER A 25 -30.05 1.78 -12.59
CA SER A 25 -31.07 0.79 -12.97
C SER A 25 -30.64 -0.57 -12.44
N PRO A 26 -31.53 -1.34 -11.79
CA PRO A 26 -31.20 -2.64 -11.23
C PRO A 26 -31.22 -3.66 -12.37
N TYR A 27 -30.20 -3.64 -13.22
CA TYR A 27 -29.98 -4.70 -14.17
C TYR A 27 -29.03 -5.72 -13.56
N ILE A 28 -29.48 -6.97 -13.53
CA ILE A 28 -28.61 -8.14 -13.50
C ILE A 28 -27.52 -7.89 -14.56
N ARG A 29 -26.32 -7.50 -14.13
CA ARG A 29 -25.19 -7.32 -15.02
C ARG A 29 -24.71 -8.70 -15.41
N SER A 30 -25.07 -9.13 -16.61
CA SER A 30 -24.29 -10.14 -17.30
C SER A 30 -22.84 -9.63 -17.35
N ALA A 31 -21.89 -10.47 -16.93
CA ALA A 31 -20.47 -10.18 -17.07
C ALA A 31 -20.21 -9.91 -18.56
N GLY A 32 -19.96 -8.65 -18.90
CA GLY A 32 -19.73 -8.25 -20.28
C GLY A 32 -18.32 -8.62 -20.70
N ALA A 33 -18.13 -9.02 -21.96
CA ALA A 33 -16.79 -9.04 -22.54
C ALA A 33 -16.22 -7.60 -22.53
N ALA A 34 -14.92 -7.47 -22.26
CA ALA A 34 -14.27 -6.18 -22.36
C ALA A 34 -14.37 -5.67 -23.82
N PRO A 35 -14.62 -4.36 -24.04
CA PRO A 35 -14.57 -3.78 -25.38
C PRO A 35 -13.25 -4.13 -26.09
N SER A 36 -13.32 -4.35 -27.41
CA SER A 36 -12.11 -4.46 -28.24
C SER A 36 -11.21 -3.25 -27.99
N ASP A 37 -9.91 -3.48 -27.84
CA ASP A 37 -8.88 -2.47 -27.53
C ASP A 37 -8.88 -1.91 -26.09
N SER A 38 -9.53 -2.59 -25.15
CA SER A 38 -9.39 -2.28 -23.72
C SER A 38 -7.91 -2.37 -23.28
N PRO A 39 -7.35 -1.34 -22.61
CA PRO A 39 -5.96 -1.37 -22.17
C PRO A 39 -5.77 -2.29 -20.97
N ASN A 40 -4.56 -2.81 -20.83
CA ASN A 40 -4.13 -3.39 -19.56
C ASN A 40 -3.85 -2.26 -18.55
N ILE A 41 -4.18 -2.51 -17.28
CA ILE A 41 -4.06 -1.52 -16.20
C ILE A 41 -3.14 -2.08 -15.12
N LEU A 42 -1.99 -1.43 -14.93
CA LEU A 42 -1.10 -1.68 -13.80
C LEU A 42 -1.27 -0.55 -12.77
N PHE A 43 -1.72 -0.88 -11.57
CA PHE A 43 -1.84 0.05 -10.46
C PHE A 43 -0.76 -0.26 -9.43
N ILE A 44 0.14 0.70 -9.16
CA ILE A 44 1.20 0.56 -8.17
C ILE A 44 0.92 1.48 -6.99
N CYS A 45 0.89 0.91 -5.79
CA CYS A 45 0.74 1.61 -4.52
C CYS A 45 1.94 1.33 -3.62
N MET A 46 2.43 2.37 -2.94
CA MET A 46 3.52 2.27 -1.97
C MET A 46 2.99 2.77 -0.62
N ASP A 47 3.10 1.94 0.42
CA ASP A 47 2.54 2.27 1.72
C ASP A 47 3.39 3.34 2.44
N GLN A 48 2.71 4.35 2.99
CA GLN A 48 3.31 5.52 3.65
C GLN A 48 4.27 6.38 2.81
N LEU A 49 4.27 6.28 1.47
CA LEU A 49 4.99 7.23 0.64
C LEU A 49 4.28 8.60 0.66
N SER A 50 4.88 9.58 1.35
CA SER A 50 4.31 10.93 1.56
C SER A 50 4.30 11.81 0.31
N GLY A 51 5.01 11.40 -0.75
CA GLY A 51 5.05 12.05 -2.06
C GLY A 51 6.43 12.52 -2.46
N LEU A 52 6.68 12.56 -3.77
CA LEU A 52 8.02 12.82 -4.31
C LEU A 52 8.57 14.21 -3.97
N THR A 53 7.70 15.18 -3.67
CA THR A 53 8.10 16.53 -3.26
C THR A 53 8.70 16.59 -1.85
N HIS A 54 8.47 15.56 -1.03
CA HIS A 54 9.05 15.46 0.31
C HIS A 54 10.37 14.71 0.34
N LEU A 55 10.75 14.07 -0.78
CA LEU A 55 12.02 13.36 -0.89
C LEU A 55 13.14 14.33 -1.29
N PRO A 56 14.38 14.12 -0.81
CA PRO A 56 15.54 14.88 -1.25
C PRO A 56 15.73 14.79 -2.76
N LYS A 57 15.98 15.91 -3.44
CA LYS A 57 16.20 15.94 -4.90
C LYS A 57 17.44 15.16 -5.34
N ALA A 58 18.42 14.99 -4.45
CA ALA A 58 19.64 14.24 -4.71
C ALA A 58 19.45 12.72 -4.65
N LEU A 59 18.29 12.24 -4.15
CA LEU A 59 17.99 10.82 -4.12
C LEU A 59 17.66 10.33 -5.55
N PRO A 60 18.43 9.39 -6.13
CA PRO A 60 18.18 8.89 -7.46
C PRO A 60 16.94 7.99 -7.46
N LEU A 61 15.95 8.32 -8.28
CA LEU A 61 14.70 7.58 -8.38
C LEU A 61 14.40 7.26 -9.85
N PRO A 62 15.27 6.50 -10.55
CA PRO A 62 15.20 6.33 -12.00
C PRO A 62 13.86 5.75 -12.49
N ALA A 63 13.24 4.87 -11.71
CA ALA A 63 11.92 4.33 -12.04
C ALA A 63 10.82 5.40 -11.98
N PHE A 64 10.82 6.27 -10.96
CA PHE A 64 9.89 7.39 -10.86
C PHE A 64 10.15 8.45 -11.93
N GLU A 65 11.41 8.77 -12.17
CA GLU A 65 11.83 9.72 -13.21
C GLU A 65 11.32 9.28 -14.58
N LYS A 66 11.46 7.99 -14.91
CA LYS A 66 10.92 7.41 -16.14
C LYS A 66 9.40 7.52 -16.20
N LEU A 67 8.69 7.14 -15.14
CA LEU A 67 7.23 7.24 -15.09
C LEU A 67 6.73 8.68 -15.23
N LEU A 68 7.43 9.65 -14.66
CA LEU A 68 7.11 11.07 -14.78
C LEU A 68 7.41 11.63 -16.17
N ALA A 69 8.48 11.15 -16.83
CA ALA A 69 8.83 11.55 -18.18
C ALA A 69 7.82 11.03 -19.23
N GLU A 70 7.25 9.85 -19.00
CA GLU A 70 6.29 9.21 -19.92
C GLU A 70 4.81 9.43 -19.51
N GLY A 71 4.56 10.01 -18.33
CA GLY A 71 3.25 10.06 -17.70
C GLY A 71 2.75 11.45 -17.35
N VAL A 72 1.73 11.48 -16.47
CA VAL A 72 1.17 12.72 -15.90
C VAL A 72 1.27 12.63 -14.39
N GLY A 73 2.04 13.54 -13.79
CA GLY A 73 2.15 13.68 -12.34
C GLY A 73 1.20 14.75 -11.79
N PHE A 74 0.64 14.49 -10.60
CA PHE A 74 -0.14 15.47 -9.84
C PHE A 74 0.70 15.96 -8.66
N ARG A 75 0.81 17.28 -8.50
CA ARG A 75 1.56 17.89 -7.38
C ARG A 75 0.71 18.05 -6.12
N ASN A 76 -0.60 18.15 -6.28
CA ASN A 76 -1.57 18.35 -5.21
C ASN A 76 -2.53 17.17 -5.20
N TYR A 77 -2.20 16.15 -4.42
CA TYR A 77 -3.07 15.01 -4.17
C TYR A 77 -3.17 14.79 -2.66
N HIS A 78 -4.34 14.35 -2.22
CA HIS A 78 -4.61 14.15 -0.81
C HIS A 78 -5.34 12.83 -0.62
N VAL A 79 -4.91 12.07 0.38
CA VAL A 79 -5.70 10.95 0.88
C VAL A 79 -6.84 11.51 1.72
N THR A 80 -8.03 10.92 1.60
CA THR A 80 -9.18 11.32 2.42
C THR A 80 -9.08 10.79 3.85
N GLN A 81 -8.22 9.80 4.08
CA GLN A 81 -7.92 9.20 5.38
C GLN A 81 -6.43 8.84 5.41
N SER A 82 -5.75 9.12 6.53
CA SER A 82 -4.31 8.84 6.67
C SER A 82 -3.97 7.38 7.04
N PRO A 83 -4.76 6.64 7.85
CA PRO A 83 -4.43 5.25 8.16
C PRO A 83 -4.60 4.30 6.96
N CYS A 84 -3.76 3.25 6.88
CA CYS A 84 -3.68 2.33 5.75
C CYS A 84 -5.04 1.75 5.33
N GLY A 85 -5.76 1.06 6.23
CA GLY A 85 -7.04 0.40 5.94
C GLY A 85 -8.09 1.39 5.42
N PRO A 86 -8.42 2.45 6.17
CA PRO A 86 -9.34 3.51 5.70
C PRO A 86 -8.94 4.11 4.34
N SER A 87 -7.67 4.43 4.12
CA SER A 87 -7.18 4.99 2.86
C SER A 87 -7.36 4.02 1.69
N ARG A 88 -6.93 2.77 1.88
CA ARG A 88 -7.10 1.69 0.90
C ARG A 88 -8.57 1.44 0.59
N ALA A 89 -9.45 1.56 1.59
CA ALA A 89 -10.88 1.33 1.38
C ALA A 89 -11.42 2.37 0.41
N VAL A 90 -11.01 3.63 0.55
CA VAL A 90 -11.36 4.69 -0.39
C VAL A 90 -10.77 4.43 -1.78
N ILE A 91 -9.48 4.05 -1.87
CA ILE A 91 -8.82 3.77 -3.16
C ILE A 91 -9.54 2.66 -3.92
N PHE A 92 -9.81 1.52 -3.26
CA PHE A 92 -10.32 0.33 -3.95
C PHE A 92 -11.84 0.34 -4.13
N THR A 93 -12.61 1.10 -3.36
CA THR A 93 -14.08 1.16 -3.52
C THR A 93 -14.57 2.45 -4.19
N GLY A 94 -13.74 3.50 -4.23
CA GLY A 94 -14.14 4.84 -4.64
C GLY A 94 -15.11 5.52 -3.66
N GLN A 95 -15.29 4.97 -2.45
CA GLN A 95 -16.24 5.46 -1.45
C GLN A 95 -15.53 5.99 -0.21
N HIS A 96 -16.02 7.07 0.38
CA HIS A 96 -15.50 7.59 1.65
C HIS A 96 -15.78 6.64 2.82
N SER A 97 -15.02 6.77 3.92
CA SER A 97 -15.16 5.91 5.10
C SER A 97 -16.56 5.85 5.71
N GLN A 98 -17.37 6.90 5.54
CA GLN A 98 -18.79 6.92 5.93
C GLN A 98 -19.64 5.86 5.23
N ARG A 99 -19.22 5.44 4.03
CA ARG A 99 -19.89 4.43 3.20
C ARG A 99 -19.23 3.06 3.33
N THR A 100 -17.91 3.01 3.39
CA THR A 100 -17.18 1.72 3.53
C THR A 100 -17.27 1.17 4.94
N GLY A 101 -17.52 2.03 5.94
CA GLY A 101 -17.45 1.68 7.36
C GLY A 101 -16.02 1.49 7.87
N VAL A 102 -15.00 1.69 7.02
CA VAL A 102 -13.59 1.46 7.36
C VAL A 102 -12.96 2.72 7.95
N TYR A 103 -12.92 2.82 9.28
CA TYR A 103 -12.41 3.95 10.07
C TYR A 103 -11.07 3.71 10.77
N ALA A 104 -10.65 2.46 10.93
CA ALA A 104 -9.38 2.09 11.58
C ALA A 104 -8.74 0.88 10.90
N ASN A 105 -7.45 0.65 11.14
CA ASN A 105 -6.76 -0.54 10.63
C ASN A 105 -7.27 -1.81 11.33
N ALA A 106 -7.45 -2.89 10.56
CA ALA A 106 -8.01 -4.17 11.04
C ALA A 106 -7.23 -4.80 12.20
N ASN A 107 -5.93 -4.48 12.33
CA ASN A 107 -5.04 -5.03 13.37
C ASN A 107 -5.06 -4.23 14.69
N TYR A 108 -5.97 -3.26 14.85
CA TYR A 108 -6.13 -2.56 16.11
C TYR A 108 -6.74 -3.49 17.17
N LYS A 109 -5.90 -4.29 17.85
CA LYS A 109 -6.27 -4.97 19.09
C LYS A 109 -6.61 -3.90 20.12
N ARG A 110 -7.89 -3.76 20.48
CA ARG A 110 -8.31 -2.90 21.59
C ARG A 110 -7.71 -3.48 22.89
N LEU A 111 -6.89 -2.67 23.57
CA LEU A 111 -6.20 -3.00 24.81
C LEU A 111 -7.12 -3.01 26.06
N SER A 112 -8.42 -3.22 25.93
CA SER A 112 -9.33 -3.21 27.08
C SER A 112 -10.26 -4.42 27.04
N GLU A 113 -10.14 -5.29 28.05
CA GLU A 113 -11.13 -6.32 28.36
C GLU A 113 -12.49 -5.65 28.68
N GLY A 114 -13.58 -6.18 28.11
CA GLY A 114 -14.96 -5.76 28.40
C GLY A 114 -15.49 -4.57 27.58
N ASN A 115 -15.59 -4.69 26.25
CA ASN A 115 -16.12 -3.59 25.42
C ASN A 115 -17.07 -4.10 24.32
N ASP A 116 -18.37 -3.82 24.45
CA ASP A 116 -19.47 -4.10 23.51
C ASP A 116 -19.43 -3.24 22.23
N GLY A 117 -18.23 -2.84 21.78
CA GLY A 117 -18.03 -2.00 20.61
C GLY A 117 -18.04 -2.78 19.29
N PRO A 118 -18.26 -2.12 18.15
CA PRO A 118 -18.32 -2.78 16.85
C PRO A 118 -17.01 -3.52 16.52
N PRO A 119 -17.08 -4.66 15.80
CA PRO A 119 -15.97 -5.56 15.50
C PRO A 119 -14.81 -4.86 14.76
N PRO A 120 -13.61 -5.48 14.69
CA PRO A 120 -12.47 -4.94 13.94
C PRO A 120 -12.92 -4.49 12.55
N VAL A 121 -12.59 -3.24 12.26
CA VAL A 121 -13.15 -2.49 11.15
C VAL A 121 -12.50 -2.97 9.85
N ALA A 122 -13.16 -3.92 9.20
CA ALA A 122 -12.73 -4.59 7.97
C ALA A 122 -13.74 -4.36 6.84
N LEU A 123 -13.24 -4.25 5.60
CA LEU A 123 -14.08 -4.25 4.42
C LEU A 123 -14.75 -5.62 4.30
N GLN A 124 -16.08 -5.62 4.22
CA GLN A 124 -16.85 -6.86 4.14
C GLN A 124 -16.69 -7.52 2.76
N PRO A 125 -16.59 -8.86 2.69
CA PRO A 125 -16.68 -9.60 1.44
C PRO A 125 -17.89 -9.18 0.61
N GLY A 126 -17.73 -9.07 -0.72
CA GLY A 126 -18.79 -8.65 -1.62
C GLY A 126 -19.05 -7.14 -1.69
N PHE A 127 -18.37 -6.32 -0.89
CA PHE A 127 -18.40 -4.87 -1.10
C PHE A 127 -17.75 -4.54 -2.45
N PRO A 128 -18.42 -3.81 -3.37
CA PRO A 128 -17.88 -3.54 -4.69
C PRO A 128 -16.52 -2.82 -4.63
N THR A 129 -15.53 -3.41 -5.29
CA THR A 129 -14.19 -2.81 -5.48
C THR A 129 -13.94 -2.55 -6.95
N ILE A 130 -12.90 -1.79 -7.29
CA ILE A 130 -12.41 -1.64 -8.67
C ILE A 130 -12.06 -3.00 -9.29
N GLY A 131 -11.62 -3.99 -8.49
CA GLY A 131 -11.40 -5.36 -8.95
C GLY A 131 -12.72 -6.00 -9.40
N SER A 132 -13.74 -6.05 -8.54
CA SER A 132 -15.04 -6.64 -8.91
C SER A 132 -15.69 -5.87 -10.08
N MET A 133 -15.58 -4.54 -10.09
CA MET A 133 -16.13 -3.70 -11.15
C MET A 133 -15.45 -3.92 -12.51
N LEU A 134 -14.12 -4.10 -12.56
CA LEU A 134 -13.41 -4.39 -13.80
C LEU A 134 -13.63 -5.83 -14.26
N ARG A 135 -13.73 -6.78 -13.31
CA ARG A 135 -14.09 -8.17 -13.61
C ARG A 135 -15.46 -8.28 -14.27
N ASP A 136 -16.46 -7.53 -13.77
CA ASP A 136 -17.79 -7.43 -14.39
C ASP A 136 -17.75 -6.88 -15.84
N ARG A 137 -16.63 -6.25 -16.21
CA ARG A 137 -16.35 -5.72 -17.56
C ARG A 137 -15.34 -6.56 -18.33
N GLY A 138 -15.13 -7.80 -17.93
CA GLY A 138 -14.37 -8.79 -18.70
C GLY A 138 -12.86 -8.69 -18.53
N TYR A 139 -12.37 -7.93 -17.54
CA TYR A 139 -10.95 -7.94 -17.19
C TYR A 139 -10.61 -9.18 -16.37
N TYR A 140 -9.39 -9.69 -16.55
CA TYR A 140 -8.74 -10.52 -15.55
C TYR A 140 -8.18 -9.61 -14.45
N THR A 141 -8.49 -9.86 -13.19
CA THR A 141 -8.16 -8.96 -12.08
C THR A 141 -7.26 -9.67 -11.08
N ALA A 142 -6.11 -9.09 -10.79
CA ALA A 142 -5.09 -9.66 -9.92
C ALA A 142 -4.55 -8.63 -8.93
N TYR A 143 -4.00 -9.11 -7.81
CA TYR A 143 -3.49 -8.29 -6.72
C TYR A 143 -2.20 -8.88 -6.18
N LYS A 144 -1.18 -8.07 -5.93
CA LYS A 144 0.08 -8.50 -5.31
C LYS A 144 0.48 -7.57 -4.18
N GLY A 145 0.99 -8.14 -3.09
CA GLY A 145 1.46 -7.39 -1.92
C GLY A 145 0.35 -7.02 -0.93
N LYS A 146 0.55 -5.93 -0.20
CA LYS A 146 -0.21 -5.59 1.02
C LYS A 146 -1.67 -5.21 0.73
N TRP A 147 -2.63 -5.96 1.27
CA TRP A 147 -4.07 -5.66 1.20
C TRP A 147 -4.57 -4.81 2.37
N HIS A 148 -4.30 -5.25 3.62
CA HIS A 148 -4.60 -4.55 4.89
C HIS A 148 -6.03 -3.99 5.05
N LEU A 149 -7.02 -4.55 4.34
CA LEU A 149 -8.42 -4.11 4.36
C LEU A 149 -9.39 -5.08 5.04
N SER A 150 -9.00 -6.33 5.18
CA SER A 150 -9.76 -7.35 5.87
C SER A 150 -8.82 -8.35 6.53
N ASN A 151 -9.36 -9.18 7.42
CA ASN A 151 -8.57 -10.15 8.17
C ASN A 151 -8.31 -11.41 7.33
N ILE A 152 -7.38 -11.30 6.38
CA ILE A 152 -7.02 -12.39 5.45
C ILE A 152 -5.90 -13.28 6.02
N ALA A 153 -5.09 -12.73 6.93
CA ALA A 153 -3.96 -13.45 7.52
C ALA A 153 -4.37 -14.56 8.52
N GLN A 154 -5.58 -14.49 9.10
CA GLN A 154 -6.00 -15.39 10.18
C GLN A 154 -6.79 -16.62 9.73
N THR A 155 -7.07 -16.78 8.43
CA THR A 155 -7.90 -17.90 7.92
C THR A 155 -7.11 -19.04 7.32
N LEU A 156 -5.77 -18.97 7.28
CA LEU A 156 -4.95 -20.04 6.70
C LEU A 156 -4.53 -21.02 7.81
N PRO A 157 -5.07 -22.26 7.84
CA PRO A 157 -4.71 -23.22 8.86
C PRO A 157 -3.23 -23.57 8.72
N TYR A 158 -2.44 -23.25 9.74
CA TYR A 158 -1.11 -23.80 9.94
C TYR A 158 -1.26 -25.27 10.37
N ALA A 159 -1.70 -26.13 9.44
CA ALA A 159 -1.53 -27.56 9.58
C ALA A 159 -0.09 -27.87 9.19
N SER A 160 0.61 -28.67 9.99
CA SER A 160 2.07 -28.83 10.03
C SER A 160 2.76 -29.33 8.75
N ASN A 161 2.10 -29.37 7.58
CA ASN A 161 2.67 -29.71 6.28
C ASN A 161 2.00 -29.01 5.08
N ILE A 162 1.15 -27.98 5.30
CA ILE A 162 0.51 -27.23 4.22
C ILE A 162 1.02 -25.79 4.27
N PHE A 163 1.78 -25.39 3.25
CA PHE A 163 2.07 -23.96 3.06
C PHE A 163 0.74 -23.24 2.80
N PRO A 164 0.45 -22.15 3.51
CA PRO A 164 -0.78 -21.41 3.30
C PRO A 164 -0.80 -20.88 1.85
N ASN A 165 -1.71 -21.38 1.01
CA ASN A 165 -1.99 -20.77 -0.29
C ASN A 165 -3.05 -19.68 -0.09
N ALA A 166 -2.68 -18.43 -0.37
CA ALA A 166 -3.57 -17.29 -0.27
C ALA A 166 -4.06 -16.75 -1.62
N GLU A 167 -3.74 -17.39 -2.75
CA GLU A 167 -4.01 -16.89 -4.11
C GLU A 167 -5.49 -16.53 -4.34
N ASP A 168 -6.42 -17.31 -3.76
CA ASP A 168 -7.86 -17.06 -3.89
C ASP A 168 -8.43 -16.17 -2.77
N ALA A 169 -7.60 -15.71 -1.82
CA ALA A 169 -8.09 -15.04 -0.62
C ALA A 169 -8.74 -13.67 -0.90
N LEU A 170 -8.46 -13.07 -2.07
CA LEU A 170 -9.09 -11.83 -2.53
C LEU A 170 -10.21 -12.02 -3.55
N GLU A 171 -10.62 -13.26 -3.83
CA GLU A 171 -11.75 -13.54 -4.72
C GLU A 171 -13.05 -12.85 -4.30
N PRO A 172 -13.42 -12.81 -3.00
CA PRO A 172 -14.61 -12.09 -2.54
C PRO A 172 -14.54 -10.57 -2.73
N PHE A 173 -13.36 -10.04 -3.04
CA PHE A 173 -13.11 -8.63 -3.34
C PHE A 173 -12.86 -8.37 -4.82
N GLY A 174 -12.96 -9.41 -5.67
CA GLY A 174 -12.86 -9.30 -7.12
C GLY A 174 -11.45 -9.39 -7.68
N PHE A 175 -10.54 -10.08 -6.98
CA PHE A 175 -9.20 -10.39 -7.49
C PHE A 175 -9.00 -11.90 -7.51
N SER A 176 -8.77 -12.45 -8.70
CA SER A 176 -8.66 -13.88 -8.97
C SER A 176 -7.25 -14.45 -8.84
N ASP A 177 -6.31 -13.60 -8.42
CA ASP A 177 -4.94 -13.97 -8.18
C ASP A 177 -4.39 -13.02 -7.11
N TYR A 178 -3.92 -13.59 -6.00
CA TYR A 178 -3.28 -12.89 -4.89
C TYR A 178 -1.83 -13.36 -4.67
N SER A 179 -1.10 -12.71 -3.77
CA SER A 179 0.23 -13.16 -3.38
C SER A 179 0.17 -14.53 -2.69
N PHE A 180 0.96 -15.48 -3.18
CA PHE A 180 0.96 -16.87 -2.68
C PHE A 180 1.22 -16.95 -1.17
N ASN A 181 2.11 -16.08 -0.67
CA ASN A 181 2.53 -16.02 0.73
C ASN A 181 1.60 -15.16 1.61
N GLY A 182 0.48 -14.69 1.07
CA GLY A 182 -0.54 -13.96 1.79
C GLY A 182 -0.16 -12.53 2.17
N GLU A 183 -0.79 -12.05 3.25
CA GLU A 183 -0.73 -10.66 3.69
C GLU A 183 0.55 -10.34 4.47
N HIS A 184 1.23 -9.26 4.06
CA HIS A 184 2.37 -8.67 4.77
C HIS A 184 2.08 -7.22 5.16
N ILE A 185 1.80 -7.00 6.44
CA ILE A 185 1.37 -5.69 6.93
C ILE A 185 2.51 -4.67 7.13
N GLY A 186 3.75 -5.06 6.85
CA GLY A 186 4.90 -4.16 6.91
C GLY A 186 5.44 -3.87 8.31
N LEU A 187 5.64 -4.90 9.12
CA LEU A 187 6.37 -4.77 10.40
C LEU A 187 7.88 -4.58 10.14
N THR A 188 8.72 -4.81 11.16
CA THR A 188 10.18 -4.70 11.06
C THR A 188 10.73 -5.41 9.81
N TRP A 189 11.46 -4.67 8.98
CA TRP A 189 12.04 -5.13 7.71
C TRP A 189 11.02 -5.69 6.70
N GLY A 190 9.72 -5.45 6.89
CA GLY A 190 8.68 -6.04 6.08
C GLY A 190 8.83 -5.72 4.60
N GLY A 191 9.20 -4.49 4.25
CA GLY A 191 9.43 -4.12 2.86
C GLY A 191 10.73 -4.72 2.33
N HIS A 192 11.81 -4.71 3.12
CA HIS A 192 13.06 -5.37 2.74
C HIS A 192 12.87 -6.86 2.40
N LEU A 193 12.09 -7.58 3.22
CA LEU A 193 11.89 -9.02 3.07
C LEU A 193 10.90 -9.38 1.94
N ASN A 194 9.89 -8.53 1.69
CA ASN A 194 8.76 -8.92 0.85
C ASN A 194 8.64 -8.14 -0.46
N ASP A 195 9.12 -6.90 -0.56
CA ASP A 195 8.90 -6.10 -1.78
C ASP A 195 9.62 -6.68 -2.99
N GLY A 196 10.79 -7.31 -2.79
CA GLY A 196 11.49 -8.05 -3.85
C GLY A 196 10.69 -9.26 -4.34
N VAL A 197 10.03 -9.99 -3.43
CA VAL A 197 9.14 -11.11 -3.75
C VAL A 197 7.89 -10.62 -4.48
N ILE A 198 7.26 -9.55 -3.98
CA ILE A 198 6.08 -8.91 -4.61
C ILE A 198 6.42 -8.46 -6.04
N ALA A 199 7.58 -7.84 -6.23
CA ALA A 199 8.04 -7.40 -7.55
C ALA A 199 8.30 -8.59 -8.50
N ALA A 200 8.97 -9.64 -8.02
CA ALA A 200 9.25 -10.83 -8.82
C ALA A 200 7.96 -11.57 -9.22
N ASP A 201 7.02 -11.75 -8.28
CA ASP A 201 5.70 -12.35 -8.50
C ASP A 201 4.90 -11.53 -9.53
N THR A 202 4.89 -10.20 -9.38
CA THR A 202 4.30 -9.26 -10.35
C THR A 202 4.88 -9.42 -11.76
N VAL A 203 6.22 -9.46 -11.89
CA VAL A 203 6.88 -9.61 -13.20
C VAL A 203 6.57 -10.96 -13.83
N ASN A 204 6.54 -12.03 -13.03
CA ASN A 204 6.20 -13.36 -13.51
C ASN A 204 4.75 -13.41 -14.00
N LEU A 205 3.80 -12.81 -13.27
CA LEU A 205 2.40 -12.74 -13.69
C LEU A 205 2.21 -11.92 -14.97
N ILE A 206 2.92 -10.79 -15.12
CA ILE A 206 2.88 -10.00 -16.36
C ILE A 206 3.41 -10.81 -17.56
N ARG A 207 4.49 -11.58 -17.38
CA ARG A 207 5.01 -12.49 -18.41
C ARG A 207 3.99 -13.58 -18.76
N HIS A 208 3.38 -14.18 -17.75
CA HIS A 208 2.31 -15.16 -17.95
C HIS A 208 1.14 -14.59 -18.75
N PHE A 209 0.71 -13.35 -18.46
CA PHE A 209 -0.31 -12.68 -19.27
C PHE A 209 0.11 -12.42 -20.71
N ALA A 210 1.39 -12.08 -20.94
CA ALA A 210 1.93 -11.91 -22.29
C ALA A 210 1.92 -13.22 -23.09
N ASP A 211 2.05 -14.36 -22.41
CA ASP A 211 1.97 -15.71 -23.00
C ASP A 211 0.53 -16.24 -23.14
N GLY A 212 -0.48 -15.39 -22.91
CA GLY A 212 -1.90 -15.73 -23.05
C GLY A 212 -2.57 -16.19 -21.75
N GLY A 213 -1.89 -16.12 -20.61
CA GLY A 213 -2.38 -16.53 -19.30
C GLY A 213 -3.63 -15.81 -18.79
N SER A 214 -3.97 -14.65 -19.36
CA SER A 214 -5.24 -13.96 -19.05
C SER A 214 -6.45 -14.54 -19.79
N GLY A 215 -6.26 -15.58 -20.63
CA GLY A 215 -7.31 -16.14 -21.47
C GLY A 215 -7.78 -15.17 -22.56
N GLY A 216 -6.87 -14.31 -23.06
CA GLY A 216 -7.18 -13.27 -24.04
C GLY A 216 -7.92 -12.05 -23.46
N LYS A 217 -8.18 -12.00 -22.15
CA LYS A 217 -8.78 -10.85 -21.48
C LYS A 217 -7.75 -9.73 -21.29
N PRO A 218 -8.14 -8.44 -21.33
CA PRO A 218 -7.32 -7.39 -20.74
C PRO A 218 -7.19 -7.65 -19.24
N TRP A 219 -6.12 -7.15 -18.62
CA TRP A 219 -5.88 -7.38 -17.19
C TRP A 219 -5.79 -6.08 -16.39
N PHE A 220 -6.21 -6.17 -15.12
CA PHE A 220 -5.96 -5.18 -14.09
C PHE A 220 -5.14 -5.83 -12.98
N LEU A 221 -3.95 -5.30 -12.74
CA LEU A 221 -3.03 -5.80 -11.72
C LEU A 221 -2.74 -4.69 -10.72
N ALA A 222 -3.17 -4.89 -9.47
CA ALA A 222 -2.88 -3.99 -8.36
C ALA A 222 -1.67 -4.49 -7.56
N VAL A 223 -0.58 -3.73 -7.54
CA VAL A 223 0.69 -4.07 -6.87
C VAL A 223 0.88 -3.10 -5.70
N ASN A 224 0.95 -3.64 -4.49
CA ASN A 224 0.92 -2.87 -3.27
C ASN A 224 2.18 -3.16 -2.45
N PHE A 225 3.21 -2.35 -2.66
CA PHE A 225 4.47 -2.43 -1.93
C PHE A 225 4.31 -1.96 -0.49
N ILE A 226 5.17 -2.50 0.36
CA ILE A 226 5.25 -2.17 1.78
C ILE A 226 6.11 -0.93 1.97
N ASN A 227 7.28 -0.83 1.35
CA ASN A 227 8.15 0.31 1.57
C ASN A 227 7.53 1.63 1.09
N PRO A 228 7.82 2.75 1.79
CA PRO A 228 8.75 2.89 2.92
C PRO A 228 8.15 2.61 4.32
N HIS A 229 7.03 1.88 4.46
CA HIS A 229 6.32 1.70 5.74
C HIS A 229 7.20 1.19 6.89
N ASP A 230 8.13 0.26 6.64
CA ASP A 230 8.92 -0.37 7.69
C ASP A 230 9.98 0.54 8.33
N ILE A 231 10.23 1.73 7.77
CA ILE A 231 11.13 2.75 8.31
C ILE A 231 10.76 3.16 9.73
N MET A 232 9.47 3.07 10.09
CA MET A 232 8.99 3.37 11.44
C MET A 232 9.53 2.39 12.51
N PHE A 233 10.11 1.26 12.08
CA PHE A 233 10.75 0.26 12.94
C PHE A 233 12.28 0.31 12.88
N TYR A 234 12.87 1.32 12.24
CA TYR A 234 14.31 1.50 12.19
C TYR A 234 14.86 1.97 13.54
N ASP A 235 15.80 1.21 14.10
CA ASP A 235 16.58 1.59 15.28
C ASP A 235 17.90 2.20 14.84
N ALA A 236 18.00 3.53 14.90
CA ALA A 236 19.15 4.25 14.38
C ALA A 236 20.41 4.11 15.27
N THR A 237 20.25 3.76 16.55
CA THR A 237 21.38 3.70 17.51
C THR A 237 21.68 2.28 18.01
N GLY A 238 20.83 1.31 17.68
CA GLY A 238 20.84 -0.04 18.26
C GLY A 238 20.26 -0.10 19.68
N VAL A 239 19.96 1.04 20.30
CA VAL A 239 19.38 1.15 21.66
C VAL A 239 18.15 2.06 21.69
N GLN A 240 17.71 2.63 20.56
CA GLN A 240 16.54 3.50 20.51
C GLN A 240 15.29 2.78 21.00
N ALA A 241 15.17 1.48 20.66
CA ALA A 241 14.07 0.63 21.09
C ALA A 241 13.90 0.56 22.62
N GLU A 242 14.98 0.73 23.39
CA GLU A 242 14.96 0.61 24.86
C GLU A 242 14.20 1.75 25.53
N THR A 243 14.13 2.90 24.86
CA THR A 243 13.46 4.12 25.33
C THR A 243 11.94 4.08 25.16
N ARG A 244 11.41 3.02 24.53
CA ARG A 244 9.95 2.79 24.39
C ARG A 244 9.32 2.53 25.75
N SER A 245 8.29 3.29 26.09
CA SER A 245 7.48 2.99 27.28
C SER A 245 6.58 1.75 27.09
N LEU A 246 6.26 1.39 25.85
CA LEU A 246 5.54 0.15 25.52
C LEU A 246 6.39 -0.72 24.58
N ARG A 247 7.21 -1.58 25.17
CA ARG A 247 8.03 -2.54 24.40
C ARG A 247 7.12 -3.50 23.64
N ASN A 248 7.42 -3.72 22.36
CA ASN A 248 6.75 -4.68 21.46
C ASN A 248 5.25 -4.46 21.22
N LEU A 249 4.70 -3.26 21.43
CA LEU A 249 3.28 -2.98 21.19
C LEU A 249 2.85 -3.23 19.73
N ILE A 250 3.68 -2.80 18.77
CA ILE A 250 3.35 -2.82 17.34
C ILE A 250 4.28 -3.77 16.57
N GLY A 251 5.58 -3.73 16.87
CA GLY A 251 6.60 -4.55 16.24
C GLY A 251 7.97 -4.26 16.86
N SER A 252 8.93 -5.15 16.65
CA SER A 252 10.32 -4.93 17.09
C SER A 252 10.93 -3.71 16.38
N MET A 253 11.93 -3.09 16.98
CA MET A 253 12.78 -2.12 16.29
C MET A 253 14.15 -2.73 16.08
N LYS A 254 14.73 -2.51 14.91
CA LYS A 254 16.01 -3.10 14.52
C LYS A 254 16.80 -2.13 13.64
N PRO A 255 18.14 -2.19 13.66
CA PRO A 255 18.96 -1.47 12.70
C PRO A 255 18.72 -1.99 11.27
N GLU A 256 19.47 -1.46 10.32
CA GLU A 256 19.42 -1.89 8.92
C GLU A 256 19.60 -3.41 8.78
N PRO A 257 18.96 -4.06 7.79
CA PRO A 257 19.01 -5.51 7.62
C PRO A 257 20.35 -6.03 7.06
N GLY A 258 21.37 -5.18 6.90
CA GLY A 258 22.71 -5.57 6.45
C GLY A 258 22.82 -6.00 4.98
N ALA A 259 21.90 -5.55 4.12
CA ALA A 259 21.96 -5.81 2.69
C ALA A 259 22.71 -4.68 1.95
N MET A 260 23.36 -4.98 0.82
CA MET A 260 24.19 -4.03 0.05
C MET A 260 23.52 -2.68 -0.27
N LEU A 261 22.19 -2.66 -0.39
CA LEU A 261 21.44 -1.43 -0.62
C LEU A 261 21.62 -0.41 0.53
N TYR A 262 21.84 -0.89 1.75
CA TYR A 262 22.03 -0.07 2.95
C TYR A 262 23.49 0.33 3.20
N ASP A 263 24.43 -0.13 2.36
CA ASP A 263 25.83 0.31 2.39
C ASP A 263 26.02 1.64 1.62
N SER A 264 24.95 2.18 1.02
CA SER A 264 24.99 3.42 0.27
C SER A 264 24.89 4.62 1.20
N GLU A 265 25.94 5.44 1.22
CA GLU A 265 25.91 6.72 1.91
C GLU A 265 25.34 7.82 1.01
N TRP A 266 24.46 8.64 1.57
CA TRP A 266 23.83 9.74 0.83
C TRP A 266 24.23 11.08 1.45
N ASP A 267 24.92 11.93 0.66
CA ASP A 267 25.21 13.32 1.05
C ASP A 267 23.95 14.19 0.93
N ILE A 268 22.99 13.93 1.81
CA ILE A 268 21.70 14.59 1.88
C ILE A 268 21.64 15.37 3.20
N PRO A 269 21.37 16.69 3.17
CA PRO A 269 21.22 17.45 4.39
C PRO A 269 19.98 17.00 5.15
N LEU A 270 20.09 16.96 6.49
CA LEU A 270 18.93 16.74 7.35
C LEU A 270 17.88 17.84 7.13
N PRO A 271 16.58 17.54 7.32
CA PRO A 271 15.53 18.55 7.16
C PRO A 271 15.80 19.77 8.06
N GLN A 272 15.44 20.97 7.58
CA GLN A 272 15.57 22.21 8.36
C GLN A 272 14.90 22.11 9.75
N SER A 273 13.83 21.31 9.85
CA SER A 273 13.09 21.06 11.09
C SER A 273 13.69 19.99 12.00
N PHE A 274 14.86 19.43 11.69
CA PHE A 274 15.45 18.33 12.47
C PHE A 274 15.73 18.73 13.92
N GLN A 275 16.22 19.96 14.14
CA GLN A 275 16.49 20.54 15.47
C GLN A 275 15.40 21.53 15.92
N ASP A 276 14.17 21.42 15.38
CA ASP A 276 13.09 22.34 15.75
C ASP A 276 12.80 22.28 17.26
N ASP A 277 12.78 23.44 17.92
CA ASP A 277 12.26 23.55 19.29
C ASP A 277 10.74 23.33 19.30
N LEU A 278 10.34 22.14 19.75
CA LEU A 278 8.93 21.77 19.83
C LEU A 278 8.21 22.35 21.05
N SER A 279 8.92 22.92 22.03
CA SER A 279 8.31 23.45 23.27
C SER A 279 7.33 24.60 23.02
N ARG A 280 7.53 25.33 21.91
CA ARG A 280 6.68 26.45 21.48
C ARG A 280 5.63 26.06 20.46
N LYS A 281 5.60 24.80 20.01
CA LYS A 281 4.62 24.32 19.03
C LYS A 281 3.29 23.99 19.72
N PRO A 282 2.16 23.98 18.97
CA PRO A 282 0.87 23.64 19.56
C PRO A 282 0.89 22.26 20.26
N GLY A 283 0.02 22.11 21.26
CA GLY A 283 0.01 20.90 22.11
C GLY A 283 -0.18 19.59 21.34
N GLN A 284 -0.80 19.63 20.15
CA GLN A 284 -0.97 18.44 19.32
C GLN A 284 0.37 17.90 18.77
N GLN A 285 1.31 18.76 18.39
CA GLN A 285 2.65 18.35 17.96
C GLN A 285 3.39 17.67 19.12
N LEU A 286 3.34 18.27 20.31
CA LEU A 286 3.94 17.71 21.53
C LEU A 286 3.35 16.34 21.88
N ARG A 287 2.01 16.20 21.82
CA ARG A 287 1.33 14.92 22.02
C ARG A 287 1.66 13.88 20.94
N SER A 288 1.79 14.31 19.69
CA SER A 288 2.19 13.42 18.60
C SER A 288 3.59 12.89 18.82
N ARG A 289 4.55 13.75 19.20
CA ARG A 289 5.91 13.31 19.58
C ARG A 289 5.89 12.37 20.77
N ALA A 290 5.15 12.69 21.84
CA ALA A 290 5.06 11.83 23.01
C ALA A 290 4.48 10.45 22.65
N ARG A 291 3.45 10.40 21.80
CA ARG A 291 2.88 9.15 21.28
C ARG A 291 3.88 8.38 20.42
N SER A 292 4.58 9.05 19.51
CA SER A 292 5.64 8.44 18.71
C SER A 292 6.74 7.86 19.61
N ASN A 293 7.21 8.60 20.61
CA ASN A 293 8.23 8.12 21.56
C ASN A 293 7.75 6.90 22.35
N ARG A 294 6.47 6.86 22.75
CA ARG A 294 5.87 5.70 23.41
C ARG A 294 5.92 4.44 22.55
N SER A 295 5.70 4.59 21.23
CA SER A 295 5.60 3.50 20.26
C SER A 295 6.91 3.12 19.58
N PHE A 296 7.82 4.07 19.35
CA PHE A 296 9.03 3.95 18.52
C PHE A 296 10.29 4.44 19.23
N GLY A 297 10.21 4.77 20.52
CA GLY A 297 11.35 5.29 21.26
C GLY A 297 11.66 6.75 20.92
N GLN A 298 12.47 7.38 21.76
CA GLN A 298 12.94 8.74 21.54
C GLN A 298 13.86 8.77 20.32
N MET A 299 13.51 9.59 19.34
CA MET A 299 14.34 9.79 18.16
C MET A 299 15.68 10.44 18.57
N PRO A 300 16.83 9.86 18.22
CA PRO A 300 18.14 10.49 18.44
C PRO A 300 18.22 11.81 17.66
N LEU A 301 18.74 12.85 18.30
CA LEU A 301 18.88 14.19 17.70
C LEU A 301 20.33 14.54 17.37
N GLU A 302 21.23 13.57 17.48
CA GLU A 302 22.62 13.68 17.07
C GLU A 302 22.73 13.49 15.56
N GLU A 303 23.18 14.53 14.84
CA GLU A 303 23.30 14.45 13.37
C GLU A 303 24.12 13.26 12.85
N PRO A 304 25.25 12.86 13.49
CA PRO A 304 26.05 11.74 13.00
C PRO A 304 25.30 10.39 12.97
N VAL A 305 24.22 10.24 13.75
CA VAL A 305 23.40 9.02 13.74
C VAL A 305 22.63 8.86 12.42
N TRP A 306 22.36 9.97 11.73
CA TRP A 306 21.53 10.03 10.53
C TRP A 306 22.32 10.33 9.26
N LYS A 307 23.63 10.57 9.38
CA LYS A 307 24.58 10.73 8.28
C LYS A 307 25.30 9.39 8.10
N LYS A 308 24.58 8.44 7.52
CA LYS A 308 25.09 7.15 7.04
C LYS A 308 24.84 7.04 5.56
#